data_AF-A0A0N5C226-F1
#
_entry.id   AF-A0A0N5C226-F1
#
_cell.length_a   1.000
_cell.length_b   1.000
_cell.length_c   1.000
_cell.angle_alpha   90.00
_cell.angle_beta   90.00
_cell.angle_gamma   90.00
#
_symmetry.space_group_name_H-M   'P 1'
#
loop_
_entity.id
_entity.type
_entity.pdbx_description
1 polymer ?
#
loop_
_entity_poly.entity_id
_entity_poly.type
_entity_poly.pdbx_seq_one_letter_code
_entity_poly.pdbx_strand_id
1 'polypeptide(L)'
;MFYYKTFIFPLLFLCSGGYKILLFNPKVGHSHINFMSQITKLLINAGHEVIVLSSKIDDTLKNPYHEPGKIYYTEPHPYFVEHLKSPPTVKAIWKSKEDISGQQKILQKLLNSIRYQGISILNDEKLKNFIMGQKFDAAISENMFYFMFGVFKYWGIETTIATTSLFMLDTFYPIFGIPFASSYIPSSVTGYSDKMSYGERTINLLTHLYFMHFSGVRSKYNNLEDVFDEKFGVGFYETNSIITNVSFFFINTNPFLDIPTPKSPKMIEVGGIGIPKSKPVSEEFSKLLNKRNKTILISFGTVCKSTYMDQEMKDEILKTVESFPDITFIWKYETPEDGLGKGIENLVLRKWVPQNDLLNDERLSLFITHGGMGSTTEVAFSYVPALAVPIFGDQMRNARLLERHEIGLAVEKDTLRDSKKFREKILEVLNNDKYKINSIKTAEMLRNRPISSEELLVKHVEFACRFGQLPRLDLASKDMGVIEYYNLDIIVPFLVICFIIIYAIIKIVCTVISKCLPRKIKKD
;
A
#
# COMPACT_ATOMS: atom_id res chain seq x y z
N MET A 1 -13.91 -2.60 -71.46
CA MET A 1 -12.86 -3.63 -71.27
C MET A 1 -11.94 -3.11 -70.16
N PHE A 2 -12.22 -3.35 -68.89
CA PHE A 2 -11.75 -4.45 -68.04
C PHE A 2 -11.03 -3.83 -66.81
N TYR A 3 -11.63 -4.04 -65.62
CA TYR A 3 -11.12 -3.92 -64.24
C TYR A 3 -10.74 -2.55 -63.62
N TYR A 4 -11.74 -1.87 -63.03
CA TYR A 4 -11.56 -1.25 -61.71
C TYR A 4 -11.81 -2.34 -60.66
N LYS A 5 -10.75 -3.04 -60.23
CA LYS A 5 -10.81 -3.87 -59.02
C LYS A 5 -10.71 -2.95 -57.81
N THR A 6 -11.81 -2.92 -57.07
CA THR A 6 -11.95 -2.57 -55.66
C THR A 6 -10.73 -3.01 -54.85
N PHE A 7 -9.84 -2.08 -54.51
CA PHE A 7 -8.97 -2.21 -53.35
C PHE A 7 -9.75 -1.68 -52.13
N ILE A 8 -10.69 -2.49 -51.64
CA ILE A 8 -11.11 -2.38 -50.24
C ILE A 8 -9.92 -2.92 -49.44
N PHE A 9 -9.14 -2.01 -48.88
CA PHE A 9 -8.09 -2.32 -47.92
C PHE A 9 -8.68 -3.19 -46.79
N PRO A 10 -8.19 -4.40 -46.52
CA PRO A 10 -8.54 -5.12 -45.31
C PRO A 10 -7.70 -4.52 -44.17
N LEU A 11 -7.97 -3.26 -43.81
CA LEU A 11 -7.47 -2.66 -42.56
C LEU A 11 -8.35 -3.04 -41.35
N LEU A 12 -9.38 -3.85 -41.58
CA LEU A 12 -10.32 -4.35 -40.56
C LEU A 12 -9.88 -5.65 -39.87
N PHE A 13 -8.66 -6.13 -40.13
CA PHE A 13 -8.06 -7.29 -39.43
C PHE A 13 -6.66 -6.98 -38.87
N LEU A 14 -6.46 -5.77 -38.33
CA LEU A 14 -5.60 -5.68 -37.14
C LEU A 14 -6.38 -6.33 -35.99
N CYS A 15 -6.44 -7.66 -35.99
CA CYS A 15 -6.74 -8.41 -34.78
C CYS A 15 -5.73 -7.92 -33.75
N SER A 16 -6.16 -7.06 -32.82
CA SER A 16 -5.43 -6.85 -31.58
C SER A 16 -5.52 -8.18 -30.83
N GLY A 17 -4.64 -9.12 -31.17
CA GLY A 17 -4.46 -10.32 -30.37
C GLY A 17 -4.20 -9.86 -28.94
N GLY A 18 -4.95 -10.41 -27.98
CA GLY A 18 -4.69 -10.17 -26.58
C GLY A 18 -3.28 -10.61 -26.23
N TYR A 19 -2.60 -9.85 -25.36
CA TYR A 19 -1.32 -10.27 -24.82
C TYR A 19 -1.51 -11.43 -23.84
N LYS A 20 -0.49 -12.29 -23.73
CA LYS A 20 -0.43 -13.37 -22.76
C LYS A 20 0.40 -12.95 -21.56
N ILE A 21 -0.25 -12.78 -20.41
CA ILE A 21 0.32 -12.14 -19.23
C ILE A 21 0.39 -13.14 -18.08
N LEU A 22 1.56 -13.26 -17.47
CA LEU A 22 1.74 -14.00 -16.22
C LEU A 22 1.54 -13.06 -15.04
N LEU A 23 0.66 -13.41 -14.10
CA LEU A 23 0.42 -12.60 -12.91
C LEU A 23 0.65 -13.42 -11.64
N PHE A 24 1.55 -12.96 -10.77
CA PHE A 24 1.80 -13.61 -9.47
C PHE A 24 0.87 -13.04 -8.40
N ASN A 25 -0.01 -13.89 -7.86
CA ASN A 25 -0.97 -13.54 -6.81
C ASN A 25 -1.06 -14.65 -5.75
N PRO A 26 -0.09 -14.74 -4.83
CA PRO A 26 -0.10 -15.73 -3.76
C PRO A 26 -1.20 -15.42 -2.74
N LYS A 27 -1.73 -16.45 -2.06
CA LYS A 27 -2.81 -16.28 -1.08
C LYS A 27 -2.30 -15.71 0.25
N VAL A 28 -1.91 -14.44 0.26
CA VAL A 28 -1.32 -13.72 1.40
C VAL A 28 -2.12 -12.45 1.67
N GLY A 29 -3.07 -12.51 2.61
CA GLY A 29 -3.93 -11.37 2.97
C GLY A 29 -5.02 -11.07 1.92
N HIS A 30 -6.22 -10.71 2.39
CA HIS A 30 -7.36 -10.50 1.49
C HIS A 30 -7.18 -9.26 0.58
N SER A 31 -6.57 -8.19 1.09
CA SER A 31 -6.35 -6.93 0.36
C SER A 31 -5.44 -7.12 -0.86
N HIS A 32 -4.30 -7.79 -0.67
CA HIS A 32 -3.36 -8.13 -1.74
C HIS A 32 -4.02 -8.97 -2.82
N ILE A 33 -4.70 -10.06 -2.41
CA ILE A 33 -5.42 -10.94 -3.33
C ILE A 33 -6.46 -10.17 -4.12
N ASN A 34 -7.27 -9.32 -3.46
CA ASN A 34 -8.33 -8.57 -4.12
C ASN A 34 -7.75 -7.57 -5.13
N PHE A 35 -6.75 -6.78 -4.75
CA PHE A 35 -6.13 -5.81 -5.63
C PHE A 35 -5.55 -6.47 -6.88
N MET A 36 -4.72 -7.51 -6.71
CA MET A 36 -4.15 -8.27 -7.82
C MET A 36 -5.22 -8.99 -8.66
N SER A 37 -6.30 -9.46 -8.03
CA SER A 37 -7.45 -10.06 -8.74
C SER A 37 -8.17 -9.06 -9.64
N GLN A 38 -8.27 -7.78 -9.24
CA GLN A 38 -8.86 -6.77 -10.10
C GLN A 38 -7.97 -6.46 -11.30
N ILE A 39 -6.64 -6.46 -11.13
CA ILE A 39 -5.70 -6.38 -12.26
C ILE A 39 -5.98 -7.52 -13.26
N THR A 40 -6.04 -8.77 -12.77
CA THR A 40 -6.37 -9.94 -13.60
C THR A 40 -7.69 -9.73 -14.34
N LYS A 41 -8.75 -9.32 -13.64
CA LYS A 41 -10.08 -9.13 -14.20
C LYS A 41 -10.11 -8.05 -15.28
N LEU A 42 -9.44 -6.92 -15.05
CA LEU A 42 -9.40 -5.81 -16.00
C LEU A 42 -8.67 -6.20 -17.29
N LEU A 43 -7.57 -6.95 -17.17
CA LEU A 43 -6.81 -7.42 -18.33
C LEU A 43 -7.59 -8.47 -19.13
N ILE A 44 -8.28 -9.41 -18.46
CA ILE A 44 -9.18 -10.37 -19.14
C ILE A 44 -10.31 -9.62 -19.86
N ASN A 45 -10.94 -8.65 -19.19
CA ASN A 45 -12.01 -7.84 -19.80
C ASN A 45 -11.52 -7.00 -20.99
N ALA A 46 -10.24 -6.64 -21.02
CA ALA A 46 -9.59 -5.97 -22.16
C ALA A 46 -9.21 -6.95 -23.30
N GLY A 47 -9.50 -8.25 -23.15
CA GLY A 47 -9.27 -9.27 -24.16
C GLY A 47 -7.90 -9.95 -24.08
N HIS A 48 -7.15 -9.78 -22.98
CA HIS A 48 -5.86 -10.44 -22.78
C HIS A 48 -5.99 -11.82 -22.13
N GLU A 49 -5.06 -12.73 -22.45
CA GLU A 49 -4.95 -14.02 -21.77
C GLU A 49 -4.12 -13.85 -20.49
N VAL A 50 -4.72 -14.06 -19.32
CA VAL A 50 -4.01 -13.94 -18.05
C VAL A 50 -3.90 -15.29 -17.36
N ILE A 51 -2.68 -15.74 -17.09
CA ILE A 51 -2.40 -16.91 -16.26
C ILE A 51 -1.95 -16.43 -14.87
N VAL A 52 -2.66 -16.87 -13.85
CA VAL A 52 -2.35 -16.52 -12.46
C VAL A 52 -1.50 -17.61 -11.81
N LEU A 53 -0.32 -17.24 -11.34
CA LEU A 53 0.51 -18.08 -10.49
C LEU A 53 0.20 -17.79 -9.02
N SER A 54 -0.22 -18.80 -8.25
CA SER A 54 -0.67 -18.60 -6.86
C SER A 54 -0.15 -19.68 -5.91
N SER A 55 0.59 -19.28 -4.88
CA SER A 55 0.91 -20.17 -3.75
C SER A 55 -0.26 -20.26 -2.77
N LYS A 56 -0.66 -21.47 -2.38
CA LYS A 56 -1.75 -21.74 -1.41
C LYS A 56 -1.34 -21.48 0.05
N ILE A 57 -0.80 -20.29 0.33
CA ILE A 57 -0.27 -19.96 1.66
C ILE A 57 -1.40 -19.91 2.70
N ASP A 58 -2.52 -19.23 2.39
CA ASP A 58 -3.74 -19.23 3.21
C ASP A 58 -5.00 -19.75 2.50
N ASP A 59 -5.33 -21.02 2.76
CA ASP A 59 -6.51 -21.68 2.22
C ASP A 59 -7.84 -21.15 2.74
N THR A 60 -7.86 -20.42 3.86
CA THR A 60 -9.07 -19.78 4.37
C THR A 60 -9.47 -18.54 3.56
N LEU A 61 -8.53 -17.99 2.78
CA LEU A 61 -8.80 -16.89 1.87
C LEU A 61 -9.44 -17.38 0.57
N LYS A 62 -10.23 -16.51 -0.05
CA LYS A 62 -10.76 -16.75 -1.40
C LYS A 62 -9.61 -16.93 -2.39
N ASN A 63 -9.84 -17.74 -3.41
CA ASN A 63 -8.90 -17.85 -4.52
C ASN A 63 -8.80 -16.53 -5.27
N PRO A 64 -7.63 -16.21 -5.85
CA PRO A 64 -7.52 -15.14 -6.83
C PRO A 64 -8.59 -15.23 -7.91
N TYR A 65 -9.01 -14.09 -8.44
CA TYR A 65 -9.84 -14.07 -9.63
C TYR A 65 -9.06 -14.66 -10.82
N HIS A 66 -9.75 -15.46 -11.62
CA HIS A 66 -9.20 -16.17 -12.77
C HIS A 66 -10.32 -16.62 -13.70
N GLU A 67 -9.96 -16.90 -14.95
CA GLU A 67 -10.79 -17.76 -15.81
C GLU A 67 -10.60 -19.24 -15.43
N PRO A 68 -11.60 -20.11 -15.62
CA PRO A 68 -11.49 -21.53 -15.35
C PRO A 68 -10.23 -22.16 -15.97
N GLY A 69 -9.42 -22.85 -15.16
CA GLY A 69 -8.19 -23.49 -15.62
C GLY A 69 -6.98 -22.57 -15.85
N LYS A 70 -7.10 -21.27 -15.57
CA LYS A 70 -6.00 -20.28 -15.72
C LYS A 70 -5.28 -19.95 -14.41
N ILE A 71 -5.45 -20.76 -13.36
CA ILE A 71 -4.57 -20.71 -12.17
C ILE A 71 -3.61 -21.88 -12.20
N TYR A 72 -2.32 -21.57 -12.10
CA TYR A 72 -1.29 -22.54 -11.70
C TYR A 72 -1.03 -22.39 -10.20
N TYR A 73 -1.27 -23.45 -9.43
CA TYR A 73 -1.00 -23.45 -8.00
C TYR A 73 0.40 -23.98 -7.69
N THR A 74 1.12 -23.25 -6.85
CA THR A 74 2.40 -23.67 -6.28
C THR A 74 2.23 -24.11 -4.83
N GLU A 75 3.08 -25.03 -4.41
CA GLU A 75 3.13 -25.46 -3.02
C GLU A 75 3.71 -24.33 -2.13
N PRO A 76 3.06 -24.02 -1.00
CA PRO A 76 3.57 -23.02 -0.08
C PRO A 76 4.71 -23.60 0.77
N HIS A 77 5.72 -22.79 1.09
CA HIS A 77 6.75 -23.22 2.02
C HIS A 77 6.17 -23.36 3.45
N PRO A 78 6.44 -24.45 4.19
CA PRO A 78 5.86 -24.69 5.52
C PRO A 78 6.04 -23.53 6.51
N TYR A 79 7.23 -22.91 6.52
CA TYR A 79 7.53 -21.74 7.36
C TYR A 79 6.55 -20.57 7.13
N PHE A 80 6.16 -20.31 5.88
CA PHE A 80 5.22 -19.22 5.57
C PHE A 80 3.82 -19.54 6.09
N VAL A 81 3.38 -20.79 5.92
CA VAL A 81 2.06 -21.25 6.39
C VAL A 81 1.95 -21.12 7.91
N GLU A 82 2.98 -21.56 8.65
CA GLU A 82 2.99 -21.54 10.11
C GLU A 82 2.97 -20.11 10.69
N HIS A 83 3.76 -19.21 10.11
CA HIS A 83 3.94 -17.88 10.68
C HIS A 83 2.91 -16.84 10.23
N LEU A 84 2.22 -17.05 9.10
CA LEU A 84 1.16 -16.13 8.67
C LEU A 84 -0.20 -16.44 9.31
N LYS A 85 -0.52 -17.73 9.57
CA LYS A 85 -1.86 -18.18 10.01
C LYS A 85 -2.05 -18.30 11.52
N SER A 86 -0.97 -18.39 12.29
CA SER A 86 -1.07 -18.92 13.65
C SER A 86 -1.86 -17.99 14.57
N PRO A 87 -2.86 -18.49 15.35
CA PRO A 87 -3.61 -17.68 16.31
C PRO A 87 -2.73 -16.86 17.27
N PRO A 88 -1.55 -17.36 17.74
CA PRO A 88 -0.59 -16.54 18.47
C PRO A 88 -0.14 -15.28 17.72
N THR A 89 0.06 -15.36 16.41
CA THR A 89 0.49 -14.23 15.58
C THR A 89 -0.62 -13.18 15.49
N VAL A 90 -1.87 -13.59 15.25
CA VAL A 90 -3.00 -12.65 15.20
C VAL A 90 -3.29 -12.02 16.56
N LYS A 91 -3.16 -12.78 17.65
CA LYS A 91 -3.21 -12.24 19.02
C LYS A 91 -2.07 -11.24 19.28
N ALA A 92 -0.88 -11.51 18.76
CA ALA A 92 0.27 -10.62 18.90
C ALA A 92 0.05 -9.29 18.16
N ILE A 93 -0.67 -9.28 17.03
CA ILE A 93 -1.07 -8.05 16.32
C ILE A 93 -1.97 -7.17 17.20
N TRP A 94 -2.98 -7.76 17.86
CA TRP A 94 -3.83 -6.99 18.77
C TRP A 94 -3.06 -6.43 19.98
N LYS A 95 -2.02 -7.14 20.44
CA LYS A 95 -1.18 -6.73 21.57
C LYS A 95 0.04 -5.87 21.19
N SER A 96 0.35 -5.72 19.90
CA SER A 96 1.52 -4.95 19.49
C SER A 96 1.32 -3.47 19.74
N LYS A 97 2.40 -2.76 20.08
CA LYS A 97 2.39 -1.29 20.03
C LYS A 97 2.24 -0.83 18.58
N GLU A 98 1.61 0.33 18.39
CA GLU A 98 1.43 0.95 17.08
C GLU A 98 2.74 1.53 16.53
N ASP A 99 3.83 1.52 17.31
CA ASP A 99 5.16 2.01 16.93
C ASP A 99 6.06 0.92 16.30
N ILE A 100 7.25 1.33 15.85
CA ILE A 100 8.28 0.46 15.24
C ILE A 100 8.63 -0.72 16.15
N SER A 101 8.76 -0.48 17.46
CA SER A 101 9.19 -1.51 18.42
C SER A 101 8.17 -2.65 18.53
N GLY A 102 6.87 -2.32 18.42
CA GLY A 102 5.79 -3.29 18.40
C GLY A 102 5.72 -4.12 17.11
N GLN A 103 6.16 -3.55 15.99
CA GLN A 103 5.95 -4.13 14.66
C GLN A 103 7.16 -4.82 14.05
N GLN A 104 8.38 -4.54 14.54
CA GLN A 104 9.63 -5.10 14.02
C GLN A 104 9.61 -6.64 13.93
N LYS A 105 9.12 -7.33 14.97
CA LYS A 105 9.07 -8.81 14.97
C LYS A 105 8.12 -9.37 13.92
N ILE A 106 7.02 -8.68 13.65
CA ILE A 106 6.03 -9.09 12.64
C ILE A 106 6.65 -8.94 11.25
N LEU A 107 7.32 -7.80 11.00
CA LEU A 107 8.01 -7.55 9.74
C LEU A 107 9.11 -8.58 9.46
N GLN A 108 9.96 -8.89 10.43
CA GLN A 108 11.05 -9.85 10.22
C GLN A 108 10.53 -11.27 9.91
N LYS A 109 9.46 -11.71 10.58
CA LYS A 109 8.82 -12.99 10.26
C LYS A 109 8.25 -13.00 8.83
N LEU A 110 7.65 -11.90 8.39
CA LEU A 110 7.13 -11.77 7.03
C LEU A 110 8.27 -11.84 6.00
N LEU A 111 9.36 -11.09 6.20
CA LEU A 111 10.52 -11.09 5.29
C LEU A 111 11.16 -12.48 5.17
N ASN A 112 11.36 -13.18 6.29
CA ASN A 112 11.86 -14.55 6.28
C ASN A 112 10.92 -15.50 5.53
N SER A 113 9.61 -15.33 5.72
CA SER A 113 8.61 -16.17 5.05
C SER A 113 8.60 -15.97 3.53
N ILE A 114 8.70 -14.72 3.09
CA ILE A 114 8.88 -14.35 1.68
C ILE A 114 10.14 -14.98 1.11
N ARG A 115 11.26 -14.93 1.86
CA ARG A 115 12.52 -15.55 1.45
C ARG A 115 12.38 -17.05 1.20
N TYR A 116 11.87 -17.80 2.16
CA TYR A 116 11.72 -19.25 2.02
C TYR A 116 10.75 -19.65 0.89
N GLN A 117 9.69 -18.86 0.69
CA GLN A 117 8.79 -19.06 -0.44
C GLN A 117 9.49 -18.82 -1.78
N GLY A 118 10.35 -17.79 -1.87
CA GLY A 118 11.15 -17.53 -3.06
C GLY A 118 12.11 -18.67 -3.39
N ILE A 119 12.78 -19.24 -2.39
CA ILE A 119 13.64 -20.42 -2.56
C ILE A 119 12.84 -21.61 -3.11
N SER A 120 11.62 -21.82 -2.60
CA SER A 120 10.74 -22.91 -3.06
C SER A 120 10.34 -22.73 -4.52
N ILE A 121 9.92 -21.53 -4.92
CA ILE A 121 9.53 -21.21 -6.30
C ILE A 121 10.72 -21.33 -7.25
N LEU A 122 11.89 -20.82 -6.85
CA LEU A 122 13.10 -20.83 -7.68
C LEU A 122 13.60 -22.25 -7.98
N ASN A 123 13.29 -23.22 -7.11
CA ASN A 123 13.70 -24.62 -7.24
C ASN A 123 12.60 -25.55 -7.78
N ASP A 124 11.44 -25.01 -8.15
CA ASP A 124 10.36 -25.79 -8.76
C ASP A 124 10.58 -25.97 -10.27
N GLU A 125 11.26 -27.06 -10.64
CA GLU A 125 11.53 -27.41 -12.05
C GLU A 125 10.26 -27.68 -12.86
N LYS A 126 9.17 -28.17 -12.23
CA LYS A 126 7.91 -28.42 -12.94
C LYS A 126 7.24 -27.10 -13.31
N LEU A 127 7.19 -26.16 -12.36
CA LEU A 127 6.71 -24.81 -12.59
C LEU A 127 7.53 -24.12 -13.68
N LYS A 128 8.87 -24.17 -13.58
CA LYS A 128 9.75 -23.59 -14.60
C LYS A 128 9.40 -24.08 -16.00
N ASN A 129 9.37 -25.40 -16.18
CA ASN A 129 9.12 -26.01 -17.49
C ASN A 129 7.72 -25.65 -18.01
N PHE A 130 6.73 -25.59 -17.13
CA PHE A 130 5.39 -25.11 -17.48
C PHE A 130 5.44 -23.66 -17.97
N ILE A 131 6.03 -22.73 -17.20
CA ILE A 131 6.05 -21.29 -17.55
C ILE A 131 6.83 -21.03 -18.84
N MET A 132 8.03 -21.60 -18.99
CA MET A 132 8.86 -21.42 -20.18
C MET A 132 8.19 -21.96 -21.46
N GLY A 133 7.35 -22.99 -21.33
CA GLY A 133 6.57 -23.53 -22.44
C GLY A 133 5.42 -22.63 -22.92
N GLN A 134 4.98 -21.66 -22.11
CA GLN A 134 3.80 -20.83 -22.40
C GLN A 134 4.09 -19.57 -23.23
N LYS A 135 5.34 -19.09 -23.24
CA LYS A 135 5.81 -17.85 -23.93
C LYS A 135 4.96 -16.61 -23.59
N PHE A 136 5.17 -16.04 -22.41
CA PHE A 136 4.45 -14.85 -21.95
C PHE A 136 5.02 -13.56 -22.54
N ASP A 137 4.15 -12.61 -22.88
CA ASP A 137 4.53 -11.27 -23.37
C ASP A 137 4.96 -10.35 -22.23
N ALA A 138 4.39 -10.53 -21.04
CA ALA A 138 4.75 -9.78 -19.84
C ALA A 138 4.47 -10.56 -18.55
N ALA A 139 5.15 -10.16 -17.47
CA ALA A 139 4.87 -10.63 -16.13
C ALA A 139 4.60 -9.49 -15.14
N ILE A 140 3.64 -9.70 -14.23
CA ILE A 140 3.23 -8.75 -13.20
C ILE A 140 3.37 -9.41 -11.82
N SER A 141 4.04 -8.73 -10.89
CA SER A 141 4.12 -9.15 -9.49
C SER A 141 4.09 -7.97 -8.54
N GLU A 142 3.59 -8.19 -7.32
CA GLU A 142 3.79 -7.22 -6.25
C GLU A 142 5.26 -7.11 -5.89
N ASN A 143 5.72 -5.88 -5.64
CA ASN A 143 7.09 -5.56 -5.24
C ASN A 143 7.42 -6.02 -3.81
N MET A 144 6.44 -6.52 -3.06
CA MET A 144 6.69 -7.25 -1.81
C MET A 144 7.45 -8.56 -2.06
N PHE A 145 7.37 -9.10 -3.28
CA PHE A 145 8.04 -10.33 -3.71
C PHE A 145 9.16 -10.02 -4.72
N TYR A 146 10.15 -9.22 -4.32
CA TYR A 146 11.31 -8.82 -5.17
C TYR A 146 11.92 -9.99 -5.96
N PHE A 147 12.06 -11.16 -5.32
CA PHE A 147 12.63 -12.35 -5.94
C PHE A 147 11.91 -12.78 -7.22
N MET A 148 10.61 -12.48 -7.36
CA MET A 148 9.84 -12.87 -8.55
C MET A 148 10.37 -12.21 -9.81
N PHE A 149 10.94 -11.01 -9.73
CA PHE A 149 11.52 -10.33 -10.90
C PHE A 149 12.81 -11.04 -11.36
N GLY A 150 13.59 -11.57 -10.41
CA GLY A 150 14.72 -12.45 -10.72
C GLY A 150 14.27 -13.78 -11.33
N VAL A 151 13.17 -14.35 -10.81
CA VAL A 151 12.54 -15.55 -11.36
C VAL A 151 11.99 -15.31 -12.78
N PHE A 152 11.35 -14.18 -13.06
CA PHE A 152 10.87 -13.81 -14.39
C PHE A 152 12.02 -13.70 -15.40
N LYS A 153 13.13 -13.06 -14.99
CA LYS A 153 14.37 -13.03 -15.77
C LYS A 153 14.88 -14.45 -16.05
N TYR A 154 14.89 -15.32 -15.05
CA TYR A 154 15.30 -16.72 -15.21
C TYR A 154 14.38 -17.51 -16.17
N TRP A 155 13.07 -17.23 -16.14
CA TRP A 155 12.09 -17.84 -17.04
C TRP A 155 12.06 -17.21 -18.44
N GLY A 156 12.90 -16.21 -18.72
CA GLY A 156 13.01 -15.56 -20.03
C GLY A 156 11.88 -14.58 -20.34
N ILE A 157 11.22 -14.01 -19.32
CA ILE A 157 10.20 -12.97 -19.49
C ILE A 157 10.86 -11.61 -19.32
N GLU A 158 11.09 -10.90 -20.42
CA GLU A 158 11.85 -9.63 -20.42
C GLU A 158 11.01 -8.43 -19.94
N THR A 159 9.73 -8.39 -20.34
CA THR A 159 8.80 -7.33 -19.96
C THR A 159 8.22 -7.62 -18.58
N THR A 160 8.59 -6.82 -17.61
CA THR A 160 8.05 -6.92 -16.24
C THR A 160 7.38 -5.62 -15.82
N ILE A 161 6.36 -5.76 -14.98
CA ILE A 161 5.60 -4.67 -14.39
C ILE A 161 5.53 -4.93 -12.89
N ALA A 162 5.95 -3.95 -12.11
CA ALA A 162 5.82 -4.02 -10.66
C ALA A 162 4.52 -3.38 -10.20
N THR A 163 4.04 -3.82 -9.05
CA THR A 163 2.89 -3.20 -8.43
C THR A 163 2.97 -3.24 -6.91
N THR A 164 2.20 -2.40 -6.23
CA THR A 164 1.98 -2.51 -4.80
C THR A 164 0.50 -2.28 -4.49
N SER A 165 -0.09 -3.18 -3.69
CA SER A 165 -1.44 -3.00 -3.15
C SER A 165 -1.52 -1.96 -2.03
N LEU A 166 -0.39 -1.35 -1.67
CA LEU A 166 -0.25 -0.29 -0.67
C LEU A 166 0.06 1.05 -1.36
N PHE A 167 0.47 2.04 -0.56
CA PHE A 167 1.08 3.27 -1.05
C PHE A 167 2.57 3.05 -1.36
N MET A 168 3.19 4.07 -1.97
CA MET A 168 4.63 4.04 -2.22
C MET A 168 5.41 4.07 -0.90
N LEU A 169 5.97 2.92 -0.50
CA LEU A 169 6.77 2.81 0.71
C LEU A 169 8.04 3.67 0.59
N ASP A 170 8.47 4.23 1.72
CA ASP A 170 9.66 5.08 1.82
C ASP A 170 10.93 4.37 1.30
N THR A 171 11.04 3.07 1.53
CA THR A 171 12.13 2.21 1.03
C THR A 171 12.15 2.00 -0.48
N PHE A 172 11.06 2.32 -1.18
CA PHE A 172 10.94 2.13 -2.63
C PHE A 172 11.35 3.37 -3.42
N TYR A 173 11.28 4.58 -2.86
CA TYR A 173 11.64 5.81 -3.59
C TYR A 173 13.07 5.77 -4.15
N PRO A 174 14.10 5.37 -3.38
CA PRO A 174 15.48 5.39 -3.87
C PRO A 174 15.73 4.44 -5.03
N ILE A 175 14.91 3.38 -5.18
CA ILE A 175 15.00 2.44 -6.33
C ILE A 175 14.76 3.18 -7.65
N PHE A 176 13.91 4.19 -7.64
CA PHE A 176 13.58 4.99 -8.82
C PHE A 176 14.39 6.28 -8.92
N GLY A 177 15.48 6.42 -8.16
CA GLY A 177 16.33 7.61 -8.15
C GLY A 177 15.69 8.80 -7.44
N ILE A 178 14.72 8.57 -6.55
CA ILE A 178 14.02 9.63 -5.82
C ILE A 178 14.36 9.49 -4.33
N PRO A 179 14.87 10.50 -3.63
CA PRO A 179 14.99 10.44 -2.19
C PRO A 179 13.60 10.54 -1.55
N PHE A 180 13.39 9.81 -0.46
CA PHE A 180 12.17 9.94 0.32
C PHE A 180 12.13 11.30 1.02
N ALA A 181 11.09 12.09 0.78
CA ALA A 181 10.95 13.43 1.35
C ALA A 181 10.39 13.39 2.78
N SER A 182 11.19 12.86 3.72
CA SER A 182 10.83 12.67 5.14
C SER A 182 10.47 13.96 5.89
N SER A 183 10.70 15.13 5.30
CA SER A 183 10.32 16.42 5.87
C SER A 183 8.82 16.70 5.84
N TYR A 184 8.09 16.10 4.89
CA TYR A 184 6.64 16.29 4.72
C TYR A 184 5.87 15.00 4.37
N ILE A 185 6.54 13.90 4.04
CA ILE A 185 5.89 12.61 3.82
C ILE A 185 6.08 11.74 5.07
N PRO A 186 5.00 11.27 5.72
CA PRO A 186 5.10 10.35 6.85
C PRO A 186 5.57 8.97 6.38
N SER A 187 6.52 8.39 7.11
CA SER A 187 6.94 6.98 6.96
C SER A 187 5.79 6.06 7.40
N SER A 188 5.82 4.81 6.92
CA SER A 188 4.66 3.92 6.86
C SER A 188 3.97 3.61 8.19
N VAL A 189 4.69 3.72 9.32
CA VAL A 189 4.21 3.29 10.64
C VAL A 189 4.11 4.42 11.67
N THR A 190 4.49 5.66 11.34
CA THR A 190 4.52 6.74 12.35
C THR A 190 3.13 7.27 12.71
N GLY A 191 2.14 7.09 11.82
CA GLY A 191 0.80 7.61 12.03
C GLY A 191 0.72 9.13 12.01
N TYR A 192 1.70 9.80 11.39
CA TYR A 192 1.68 11.26 11.19
C TYR A 192 0.97 11.65 9.90
N SER A 193 0.60 12.93 9.81
CA SER A 193 0.08 13.53 8.57
C SER A 193 1.22 14.17 7.76
N ASP A 194 0.90 14.79 6.61
CA ASP A 194 1.84 15.63 5.86
C ASP A 194 2.09 17.00 6.52
N LYS A 195 1.42 17.29 7.63
CA LYS A 195 1.70 18.41 8.53
C LYS A 195 2.28 17.87 9.83
N MET A 196 3.59 18.00 9.98
CA MET A 196 4.34 17.52 11.14
C MET A 196 5.04 18.69 11.84
N SER A 197 4.98 18.68 13.17
CA SER A 197 5.83 19.49 14.04
C SER A 197 7.30 19.09 13.91
N TYR A 198 8.21 19.89 14.48
CA TYR A 198 9.64 19.57 14.47
C TYR A 198 9.94 18.20 15.12
N GLY A 199 9.29 17.89 16.24
CA GLY A 199 9.46 16.61 16.94
C GLY A 199 8.96 15.44 16.09
N GLU A 200 7.78 15.56 15.50
CA GLU A 200 7.22 14.55 14.60
C GLU A 200 8.10 14.34 13.37
N ARG A 201 8.61 15.42 12.75
CA ARG A 201 9.57 15.33 11.64
C ARG A 201 10.86 14.62 12.04
N THR A 202 11.35 14.86 13.25
CA THR A 202 12.55 14.20 13.78
C THR A 202 12.31 12.70 13.92
N ILE A 203 11.21 12.28 14.54
CA ILE A 203 10.83 10.87 14.69
C ILE A 203 10.59 10.24 13.32
N ASN A 204 9.96 10.96 12.39
CA ASN A 204 9.70 10.51 11.03
C ASN A 204 11.00 10.24 10.26
N LEU A 205 11.97 11.15 10.34
CA LEU A 205 13.29 10.96 9.74
C LEU A 205 14.01 9.74 10.34
N LEU A 206 14.02 9.61 11.68
CA LEU A 206 14.64 8.46 12.34
C LEU A 206 13.96 7.14 11.95
N THR A 207 12.64 7.14 11.82
CA THR A 207 11.85 5.99 11.36
C THR A 207 12.23 5.61 9.93
N HIS A 208 12.28 6.58 9.02
CA HIS A 208 12.71 6.37 7.64
C HIS A 208 14.13 5.77 7.58
N LEU A 209 15.09 6.35 8.30
CA LEU A 209 16.47 5.84 8.36
C LEU A 209 16.53 4.41 8.91
N TYR A 210 15.71 4.10 9.91
CA TYR A 210 15.55 2.73 10.41
C TYR A 210 15.06 1.77 9.31
N PHE A 211 14.01 2.13 8.57
CA PHE A 211 13.49 1.30 7.49
C PHE A 211 14.50 1.12 6.36
N MET A 212 15.22 2.18 6.00
CA MET A 212 16.23 2.15 4.95
C MET A 212 17.42 1.26 5.26
N HIS A 213 17.89 1.24 6.51
CA HIS A 213 19.18 0.64 6.85
C HIS A 213 19.11 -0.58 7.79
N PHE A 214 18.05 -0.69 8.62
CA PHE A 214 18.01 -1.67 9.71
C PHE A 214 16.78 -2.60 9.71
N SER A 215 15.72 -2.29 8.96
CA SER A 215 14.52 -3.12 8.92
C SER A 215 14.69 -4.47 8.22
N GLY A 216 15.72 -4.62 7.38
CA GLY A 216 15.92 -5.79 6.54
C GLY A 216 15.10 -5.80 5.25
N VAL A 217 14.23 -4.81 4.99
CA VAL A 217 13.42 -4.72 3.75
C VAL A 217 14.31 -4.61 2.51
N ARG A 218 15.42 -3.87 2.60
CA ARG A 218 16.41 -3.70 1.54
C ARG A 218 17.61 -4.65 1.67
N SER A 219 17.53 -5.67 2.53
CA SER A 219 18.63 -6.61 2.75
C SER A 219 18.79 -7.53 1.54
N LYS A 220 20.02 -7.64 1.03
CA LYS A 220 20.40 -8.59 -0.02
C LYS A 220 19.98 -10.03 0.31
N TYR A 221 20.18 -10.42 1.58
CA TYR A 221 19.79 -11.73 2.07
C TYR A 221 18.26 -11.91 2.01
N ASN A 222 17.47 -10.99 2.56
CA ASN A 222 16.00 -11.16 2.53
C ASN A 222 15.42 -11.17 1.12
N ASN A 223 16.09 -10.50 0.17
CA ASN A 223 15.68 -10.41 -1.22
C ASN A 223 16.30 -11.48 -2.14
N LEU A 224 16.97 -12.49 -1.58
CA LEU A 224 17.54 -13.66 -2.26
C LEU A 224 18.74 -13.40 -3.17
N GLU A 225 19.44 -12.26 -3.07
CA GLU A 225 20.63 -12.02 -3.90
C GLU A 225 21.69 -13.12 -3.74
N ASP A 226 21.90 -13.60 -2.53
CA ASP A 226 22.81 -14.71 -2.23
C ASP A 226 22.42 -16.02 -2.95
N VAL A 227 21.13 -16.33 -3.02
CA VAL A 227 20.61 -17.54 -3.66
C VAL A 227 20.71 -17.44 -5.20
N PHE A 228 20.43 -16.27 -5.75
CA PHE A 228 20.60 -16.03 -7.19
C PHE A 228 22.07 -16.04 -7.59
N ASP A 229 22.96 -15.44 -6.79
CA ASP A 229 24.40 -15.44 -7.02
C ASP A 229 24.98 -16.86 -7.01
N GLU A 230 24.57 -17.71 -6.07
CA GLU A 230 24.99 -19.11 -6.00
C GLU A 230 24.52 -19.91 -7.24
N LYS A 231 23.28 -19.70 -7.67
CA LYS A 231 22.66 -20.49 -8.74
C LYS A 231 23.04 -20.03 -10.16
N PHE A 232 23.26 -18.74 -10.36
CA PHE A 232 23.43 -18.13 -11.70
C PHE A 232 24.68 -17.27 -11.85
N GLY A 233 25.45 -17.07 -10.78
CA GLY A 233 26.63 -16.22 -10.74
C GLY A 233 26.32 -14.77 -10.35
N VAL A 234 27.34 -14.12 -9.79
CA VAL A 234 27.26 -12.75 -9.28
C VAL A 234 26.80 -11.77 -10.36
N GLY A 235 25.79 -10.96 -10.01
CA GLY A 235 25.26 -9.92 -10.90
C GLY A 235 24.12 -10.39 -11.80
N PHE A 236 23.70 -11.65 -11.70
CA PHE A 236 22.48 -12.10 -12.37
C PHE A 236 21.24 -11.35 -11.88
N TYR A 237 21.15 -11.10 -10.57
CA TYR A 237 20.02 -10.43 -9.92
C TYR A 237 20.53 -9.43 -8.89
N GLU A 238 20.14 -8.18 -9.02
CA GLU A 238 20.36 -7.15 -8.01
C GLU A 238 19.03 -6.42 -7.77
N THR A 239 18.64 -6.31 -6.51
CA THR A 239 17.26 -5.99 -6.12
C THR A 239 16.82 -4.62 -6.66
N ASN A 240 17.70 -3.61 -6.64
CA ASN A 240 17.30 -2.27 -7.07
C ASN A 240 17.17 -2.21 -8.58
N SER A 241 18.23 -2.54 -9.32
CA SER A 241 18.25 -2.45 -10.78
C SER A 241 17.14 -3.27 -11.43
N ILE A 242 16.86 -4.48 -10.94
CA ILE A 242 15.81 -5.30 -11.55
C ILE A 242 14.41 -4.70 -11.40
N ILE A 243 14.16 -3.98 -10.30
CA ILE A 243 12.89 -3.26 -10.10
C ILE A 243 12.89 -1.92 -10.82
N THR A 244 14.01 -1.20 -10.89
CA THR A 244 14.10 0.02 -11.69
C THR A 244 13.85 -0.26 -13.16
N ASN A 245 14.28 -1.42 -13.65
CA ASN A 245 14.14 -1.84 -15.05
C ASN A 245 12.71 -2.23 -15.46
N VAL A 246 11.75 -2.30 -14.52
CA VAL A 246 10.35 -2.54 -14.87
C VAL A 246 9.82 -1.46 -15.80
N SER A 247 8.82 -1.82 -16.60
CA SER A 247 8.22 -0.89 -17.57
C SER A 247 7.42 0.20 -16.85
N PHE A 248 6.58 -0.23 -15.90
CA PHE A 248 5.79 0.64 -15.02
C PHE A 248 5.69 0.04 -13.61
N PHE A 249 5.39 0.90 -12.65
CA PHE A 249 5.12 0.56 -11.26
C PHE A 249 3.72 1.05 -10.88
N PHE A 250 2.78 0.12 -10.72
CA PHE A 250 1.41 0.44 -10.32
C PHE A 250 1.28 0.59 -8.81
N ILE A 251 0.61 1.65 -8.36
CA ILE A 251 0.45 1.99 -6.94
C ILE A 251 -1.04 2.04 -6.62
N ASN A 252 -1.47 1.36 -5.56
CA ASN A 252 -2.86 1.37 -5.09
C ASN A 252 -3.19 2.65 -4.30
N THR A 253 -2.83 3.81 -4.85
CA THR A 253 -3.17 5.14 -4.33
C THR A 253 -3.91 5.92 -5.41
N ASN A 254 -4.61 6.98 -4.99
CA ASN A 254 -5.30 7.88 -5.90
C ASN A 254 -4.81 9.31 -5.63
N PRO A 255 -4.39 10.08 -6.65
CA PRO A 255 -3.83 11.43 -6.45
C PRO A 255 -4.80 12.42 -5.81
N PHE A 256 -6.12 12.17 -5.89
CA PHE A 256 -7.14 13.01 -5.24
C PHE A 256 -7.41 12.61 -3.78
N LEU A 257 -6.87 11.48 -3.33
CA LEU A 257 -7.04 10.97 -1.97
C LEU A 257 -5.71 10.94 -1.19
N ASP A 258 -4.62 10.55 -1.83
CA ASP A 258 -3.35 10.31 -1.15
C ASP A 258 -2.54 11.60 -0.93
N ILE A 259 -1.49 11.51 -0.12
CA ILE A 259 -0.53 12.61 0.06
C ILE A 259 0.23 12.81 -1.25
N PRO A 260 0.30 14.04 -1.81
CA PRO A 260 1.13 14.31 -2.98
C PRO A 260 2.62 14.02 -2.71
N THR A 261 3.25 13.23 -3.58
CA THR A 261 4.66 12.83 -3.44
C THR A 261 5.44 12.96 -4.75
N PRO A 262 6.78 13.07 -4.70
CA PRO A 262 7.62 13.02 -5.89
C PRO A 262 7.49 11.68 -6.61
N LYS A 263 7.36 11.70 -7.94
CA LYS A 263 7.13 10.50 -8.76
C LYS A 263 7.96 10.56 -10.04
N SER A 264 8.39 9.39 -10.50
CA SER A 264 8.88 9.26 -11.88
C SER A 264 7.70 8.97 -12.82
N PRO A 265 7.84 9.19 -14.13
CA PRO A 265 6.82 8.81 -15.11
C PRO A 265 6.48 7.31 -15.12
N LYS A 266 7.31 6.45 -14.50
CA LYS A 266 7.02 5.02 -14.35
C LYS A 266 5.99 4.72 -13.26
N MET A 267 5.75 5.64 -12.32
CA MET A 267 4.88 5.42 -11.16
C MET A 267 3.45 5.81 -11.50
N ILE A 268 2.58 4.81 -11.65
CA ILE A 268 1.20 5.00 -12.11
C ILE A 268 0.22 4.67 -10.99
N GLU A 269 -0.61 5.64 -10.62
CA GLU A 269 -1.58 5.51 -9.53
C GLU A 269 -2.92 4.96 -10.03
N VAL A 270 -3.23 3.75 -9.60
CA VAL A 270 -4.41 2.98 -10.02
C VAL A 270 -5.31 2.64 -8.83
N GLY A 271 -5.19 3.37 -7.71
CA GLY A 271 -6.08 3.22 -6.56
C GLY A 271 -7.54 3.39 -6.95
N GLY A 272 -8.39 2.51 -6.43
CA GLY A 272 -9.81 2.44 -6.76
C GLY A 272 -10.21 1.29 -7.69
N ILE A 273 -9.28 0.67 -8.45
CA ILE A 273 -9.61 -0.52 -9.26
C ILE A 273 -10.18 -1.68 -8.42
N GLY A 274 -9.83 -1.69 -7.13
CA GLY A 274 -10.28 -2.62 -6.10
C GLY A 274 -11.76 -2.57 -5.77
N ILE A 275 -12.44 -1.46 -6.11
CA ILE A 275 -13.77 -1.13 -5.61
C ILE A 275 -14.81 -1.66 -6.60
N PRO A 276 -15.59 -2.69 -6.22
CA PRO A 276 -16.63 -3.20 -7.09
C PRO A 276 -17.79 -2.19 -7.19
N LYS A 277 -18.47 -2.18 -8.33
CA LYS A 277 -19.77 -1.50 -8.44
C LYS A 277 -20.71 -2.05 -7.38
N SER A 278 -21.27 -1.16 -6.55
CA SER A 278 -22.20 -1.55 -5.49
C SER A 278 -23.48 -2.14 -6.07
N LYS A 279 -24.10 -3.03 -5.30
CA LYS A 279 -25.41 -3.61 -5.57
C LYS A 279 -26.36 -3.27 -4.42
N PRO A 280 -27.68 -3.28 -4.65
CA PRO A 280 -28.63 -3.24 -3.54
C PRO A 280 -28.35 -4.35 -2.53
N VAL A 281 -28.40 -4.01 -1.24
CA VAL A 281 -28.23 -4.99 -0.16
C VAL A 281 -29.36 -6.03 -0.18
N SER A 282 -29.10 -7.22 0.38
CA SER A 282 -30.13 -8.26 0.48
C SER A 282 -31.31 -7.82 1.34
N GLU A 283 -32.45 -8.51 1.22
CA GLU A 283 -33.64 -8.23 2.02
C GLU A 283 -33.36 -8.31 3.53
N GLU A 284 -32.51 -9.25 3.96
CA GLU A 284 -32.05 -9.38 5.34
C GLU A 284 -31.36 -8.10 5.83
N PHE A 285 -30.37 -7.61 5.09
CA PHE A 285 -29.65 -6.37 5.44
C PHE A 285 -30.55 -5.15 5.33
N SER A 286 -31.47 -5.11 4.36
CA SER A 286 -32.43 -4.01 4.24
C SER A 286 -33.36 -3.91 5.47
N LYS A 287 -33.87 -5.05 5.97
CA LYS A 287 -34.64 -5.10 7.23
C LYS A 287 -33.82 -4.63 8.42
N LEU A 288 -32.53 -5.02 8.46
CA LEU A 288 -31.63 -4.61 9.53
C LEU A 288 -31.36 -3.10 9.53
N LEU A 289 -31.11 -2.53 8.36
CA LEU A 289 -30.89 -1.08 8.16
C LEU A 289 -32.13 -0.25 8.49
N ASN A 290 -33.34 -0.80 8.29
CA ASN A 290 -34.60 -0.12 8.62
C ASN A 290 -35.02 -0.26 10.09
N LYS A 291 -34.32 -1.08 10.90
CA LYS A 291 -34.75 -1.38 12.28
C LYS A 291 -34.69 -0.16 13.20
N ARG A 292 -33.76 0.77 12.94
CA ARG A 292 -33.49 1.97 13.76
C ARG A 292 -33.05 3.14 12.88
N ASN A 293 -33.03 4.35 13.45
CA ASN A 293 -32.73 5.58 12.71
C ASN A 293 -31.31 5.67 12.16
N LYS A 294 -30.34 5.07 12.85
CA LYS A 294 -28.93 5.06 12.44
C LYS A 294 -28.40 3.63 12.45
N THR A 295 -27.50 3.34 11.52
CA THR A 295 -26.75 2.07 11.49
C THR A 295 -25.25 2.33 11.46
N ILE A 296 -24.49 1.58 12.25
CA ILE A 296 -23.04 1.62 12.30
C ILE A 296 -22.49 0.25 11.92
N LEU A 297 -21.53 0.23 11.00
CA LEU A 297 -20.78 -0.97 10.66
C LEU A 297 -19.47 -0.98 11.43
N ILE A 298 -19.11 -2.10 12.06
CA ILE A 298 -17.79 -2.34 12.67
C ILE A 298 -17.12 -3.47 11.88
N SER A 299 -15.95 -3.20 11.29
CA SER A 299 -15.14 -4.20 10.60
C SER A 299 -13.65 -3.86 10.69
N PHE A 300 -12.89 -4.71 11.38
CA PHE A 300 -11.44 -4.59 11.48
C PHE A 300 -10.68 -5.41 10.41
N GLY A 301 -11.36 -5.76 9.32
CA GLY A 301 -10.76 -6.46 8.18
C GLY A 301 -10.63 -7.97 8.36
N THR A 302 -9.71 -8.58 7.60
CA THR A 302 -9.52 -10.04 7.57
C THR A 302 -8.29 -10.51 8.34
N VAL A 303 -7.33 -9.60 8.58
CA VAL A 303 -6.07 -9.90 9.30
C VAL A 303 -6.25 -9.66 10.79
N CYS A 304 -6.81 -8.52 11.19
CA CYS A 304 -7.17 -8.21 12.59
C CYS A 304 -8.53 -8.82 12.94
N LYS A 305 -8.62 -10.15 13.01
CA LYS A 305 -9.86 -10.84 13.38
C LYS A 305 -10.30 -10.43 14.79
N SER A 306 -11.54 -9.93 14.92
CA SER A 306 -12.11 -9.43 16.17
C SER A 306 -12.24 -10.50 17.25
N THR A 307 -12.40 -11.77 16.87
CA THR A 307 -12.43 -12.88 17.85
C THR A 307 -11.16 -12.96 18.71
N TYR A 308 -10.03 -12.46 18.21
CA TYR A 308 -8.76 -12.46 18.94
C TYR A 308 -8.46 -11.17 19.71
N MET A 309 -9.39 -10.22 19.75
CA MET A 309 -9.29 -9.06 20.64
C MET A 309 -9.24 -9.50 22.09
N ASP A 310 -8.53 -8.72 22.92
CA ASP A 310 -8.54 -8.93 24.36
C ASP A 310 -9.97 -8.79 24.89
N GLN A 311 -10.32 -9.59 25.90
CA GLN A 311 -11.69 -9.64 26.41
C GLN A 311 -12.18 -8.28 26.89
N GLU A 312 -11.31 -7.53 27.58
CA GLU A 312 -11.59 -6.15 28.01
C GLU A 312 -12.03 -5.24 26.85
N MET A 313 -11.34 -5.27 25.71
CA MET A 313 -11.75 -4.47 24.54
C MET A 313 -13.13 -4.87 24.02
N LYS A 314 -13.40 -6.18 23.97
CA LYS A 314 -14.72 -6.67 23.54
C LYS A 314 -15.79 -6.17 24.50
N ASP A 315 -15.58 -6.30 25.80
CA ASP A 315 -16.53 -5.89 26.84
C ASP A 315 -16.80 -4.37 26.79
N GLU A 316 -15.78 -3.54 26.60
CA GLU A 316 -15.94 -2.08 26.49
C GLU A 316 -16.61 -1.65 25.18
N ILE A 317 -16.38 -2.37 24.08
CA ILE A 317 -17.17 -2.19 22.84
C ILE A 317 -18.64 -2.54 23.09
N LEU A 318 -18.92 -3.66 23.77
CA LEU A 318 -20.31 -4.05 24.08
C LEU A 318 -21.02 -3.01 24.96
N LYS A 319 -20.37 -2.50 26.02
CA LYS A 319 -20.88 -1.39 26.85
C LYS A 319 -21.17 -0.14 26.01
N THR A 320 -20.30 0.18 25.06
CA THR A 320 -20.50 1.30 24.15
C THR A 320 -21.74 1.07 23.28
N VAL A 321 -21.89 -0.12 22.69
CA VAL A 321 -23.05 -0.49 21.87
C VAL A 321 -24.34 -0.37 22.68
N GLU A 322 -24.41 -0.92 23.89
CA GLU A 322 -25.59 -0.84 24.76
C GLU A 322 -25.98 0.61 25.09
N SER A 323 -25.02 1.53 25.14
CA SER A 323 -25.26 2.95 25.42
C SER A 323 -25.97 3.72 24.27
N PHE A 324 -26.22 3.07 23.13
CA PHE A 324 -26.86 3.64 21.94
C PHE A 324 -28.13 2.85 21.54
N PRO A 325 -29.21 2.89 22.33
CA PRO A 325 -30.41 2.07 22.09
C PRO A 325 -31.08 2.32 20.72
N ASP A 326 -30.90 3.53 20.16
CA ASP A 326 -31.48 3.97 18.88
C ASP A 326 -30.56 3.74 17.65
N ILE A 327 -29.44 3.05 17.82
CA ILE A 327 -28.48 2.75 16.73
C ILE A 327 -28.31 1.24 16.58
N THR A 328 -28.46 0.74 15.36
CA THR A 328 -28.12 -0.65 15.03
C THR A 328 -26.62 -0.78 14.75
N PHE A 329 -25.93 -1.69 15.45
CA PHE A 329 -24.54 -2.02 15.19
C PHE A 329 -24.44 -3.35 14.46
N ILE A 330 -23.86 -3.33 13.26
CA ILE A 330 -23.47 -4.53 12.53
C ILE A 330 -21.99 -4.73 12.78
N TRP A 331 -21.60 -5.78 13.52
CA TRP A 331 -20.20 -6.08 13.76
C TRP A 331 -19.80 -7.34 13.02
N LYS A 332 -18.88 -7.18 12.06
CA LYS A 332 -18.21 -8.30 11.42
C LYS A 332 -17.34 -9.01 12.47
N TYR A 333 -17.71 -10.22 12.85
CA TYR A 333 -17.10 -11.00 13.93
C TYR A 333 -16.97 -12.46 13.49
N GLU A 334 -15.80 -13.09 13.68
CA GLU A 334 -15.51 -14.38 13.04
C GLU A 334 -16.23 -15.58 13.65
N THR A 335 -16.59 -15.51 14.93
CA THR A 335 -17.21 -16.58 15.73
C THR A 335 -18.51 -16.12 16.40
N PRO A 336 -19.53 -15.66 15.65
CA PRO A 336 -20.78 -15.15 16.23
C PRO A 336 -21.52 -16.17 17.13
N GLU A 337 -21.23 -17.46 16.97
CA GLU A 337 -21.75 -18.57 17.76
C GLU A 337 -21.18 -18.68 19.18
N ASP A 338 -20.12 -17.94 19.54
CA ASP A 338 -19.48 -18.03 20.86
C ASP A 338 -20.24 -17.34 22.01
N GLY A 339 -21.36 -16.68 21.70
CA GLY A 339 -22.23 -16.04 22.67
C GLY A 339 -21.84 -14.61 23.05
N LEU A 340 -20.84 -14.01 22.40
CA LEU A 340 -20.48 -12.60 22.61
C LEU A 340 -21.70 -11.68 22.41
N GLY A 341 -21.95 -10.79 23.36
CA GLY A 341 -23.02 -9.79 23.28
C GLY A 341 -24.43 -10.38 23.32
N LYS A 342 -24.61 -11.62 23.80
CA LYS A 342 -25.93 -12.23 23.98
C LYS A 342 -26.80 -11.35 24.88
N GLY A 343 -27.96 -10.93 24.36
CA GLY A 343 -28.92 -10.05 25.06
C GLY A 343 -28.88 -8.59 24.62
N ILE A 344 -27.89 -8.17 23.84
CA ILE A 344 -27.77 -6.79 23.35
C ILE A 344 -28.63 -6.61 22.09
N GLU A 345 -29.79 -5.98 22.24
CA GLU A 345 -30.83 -5.90 21.19
C GLU A 345 -30.44 -5.09 19.94
N ASN A 346 -29.43 -4.23 20.08
CA ASN A 346 -28.94 -3.35 19.04
C ASN A 346 -27.60 -3.79 18.44
N LEU A 347 -27.11 -4.99 18.81
CA LEU A 347 -25.94 -5.61 18.22
C LEU A 347 -26.32 -6.77 17.28
N VAL A 348 -25.72 -6.78 16.10
CA VAL A 348 -25.83 -7.87 15.14
C VAL A 348 -24.44 -8.34 14.73
N LEU A 349 -24.06 -9.52 15.21
CA LEU A 349 -22.83 -10.19 14.81
C LEU A 349 -23.02 -10.94 13.49
N ARG A 350 -22.07 -10.79 12.57
CA ARG A 350 -22.05 -11.52 11.29
C ARG A 350 -20.63 -11.95 10.95
N LYS A 351 -20.46 -13.20 10.52
CA LYS A 351 -19.17 -13.70 10.03
C LYS A 351 -18.70 -12.98 8.76
N TRP A 352 -19.64 -12.61 7.90
CA TRP A 352 -19.41 -11.91 6.66
C TRP A 352 -20.48 -10.84 6.43
N VAL A 353 -20.08 -9.71 5.85
CA VAL A 353 -20.95 -8.58 5.51
C VAL A 353 -20.64 -8.11 4.09
N PRO A 354 -21.64 -7.66 3.31
CA PRO A 354 -21.42 -7.04 2.01
C PRO A 354 -20.93 -5.59 2.21
N GLN A 355 -19.70 -5.43 2.69
CA GLN A 355 -19.15 -4.13 3.13
C GLN A 355 -19.27 -3.03 2.07
N ASN A 356 -18.87 -3.29 0.82
CA ASN A 356 -19.00 -2.33 -0.27
C ASN A 356 -20.45 -1.91 -0.51
N ASP A 357 -21.41 -2.84 -0.46
CA ASP A 357 -22.81 -2.53 -0.69
C ASP A 357 -23.39 -1.73 0.48
N LEU A 358 -23.03 -2.08 1.73
CA LEU A 358 -23.43 -1.33 2.93
C LEU A 358 -22.86 0.10 2.94
N LEU A 359 -21.60 0.28 2.56
CA LEU A 359 -20.98 1.60 2.47
C LEU A 359 -21.64 2.50 1.41
N ASN A 360 -22.29 1.91 0.43
CA ASN A 360 -23.00 2.61 -0.63
C ASN A 360 -24.52 2.68 -0.39
N ASP A 361 -25.00 2.28 0.79
CA ASP A 361 -26.40 2.43 1.20
C ASP A 361 -26.57 3.68 2.07
N GLU A 362 -27.56 4.51 1.75
CA GLU A 362 -27.79 5.80 2.42
C GLU A 362 -28.14 5.67 3.90
N ARG A 363 -28.62 4.49 4.34
CA ARG A 363 -29.00 4.22 5.74
C ARG A 363 -27.81 3.89 6.64
N LEU A 364 -26.62 3.66 6.07
CA LEU A 364 -25.41 3.50 6.87
C LEU A 364 -24.88 4.88 7.32
N SER A 365 -24.75 5.08 8.62
CA SER A 365 -24.42 6.37 9.21
C SER A 365 -22.93 6.55 9.51
N LEU A 366 -22.23 5.46 9.86
CA LEU A 366 -20.81 5.49 10.21
C LEU A 366 -20.18 4.12 9.92
N PHE A 367 -18.94 4.15 9.46
CA PHE A 367 -18.10 2.96 9.39
C PHE A 367 -16.94 3.02 10.38
N ILE A 368 -16.94 2.10 11.35
CA ILE A 368 -15.83 1.89 12.28
C ILE A 368 -14.90 0.83 11.68
N THR A 369 -13.67 1.23 11.39
CA THR A 369 -12.71 0.42 10.62
C THR A 369 -11.34 0.40 11.25
N HIS A 370 -10.54 -0.62 10.96
CA HIS A 370 -9.11 -0.61 11.28
C HIS A 370 -8.25 0.33 10.39
N GLY A 371 -8.82 0.94 9.35
CA GLY A 371 -8.06 1.84 8.46
C GLY A 371 -7.11 1.13 7.48
N GLY A 372 -7.31 -0.16 7.17
CA GLY A 372 -6.54 -0.82 6.11
C GLY A 372 -6.79 -0.18 4.73
N MET A 373 -5.80 -0.24 3.83
CA MET A 373 -5.83 0.47 2.53
C MET A 373 -7.15 0.26 1.75
N GLY A 374 -7.64 -0.99 1.68
CA GLY A 374 -8.91 -1.30 1.03
C GLY A 374 -10.10 -0.59 1.67
N SER A 375 -10.27 -0.71 2.99
CA SER A 375 -11.35 -0.04 3.73
C SER A 375 -11.26 1.49 3.62
N THR A 376 -10.07 2.06 3.74
CA THR A 376 -9.88 3.52 3.61
C THR A 376 -10.25 4.01 2.21
N THR A 377 -9.89 3.25 1.18
CA THR A 377 -10.26 3.58 -0.20
C THR A 377 -11.78 3.42 -0.40
N GLU A 378 -12.40 2.35 0.10
CA GLU A 378 -13.86 2.17 0.03
C GLU A 378 -14.62 3.30 0.74
N VAL A 379 -14.16 3.74 1.92
CA VAL A 379 -14.72 4.90 2.63
C VAL A 379 -14.65 6.15 1.75
N ALA A 380 -13.48 6.45 1.18
CA ALA A 380 -13.28 7.65 0.37
C ALA A 380 -14.16 7.68 -0.89
N PHE A 381 -14.43 6.53 -1.49
CA PHE A 381 -15.35 6.39 -2.62
C PHE A 381 -16.82 6.28 -2.21
N SER A 382 -17.11 6.16 -0.91
CA SER A 382 -18.46 6.06 -0.37
C SER A 382 -18.95 7.40 0.17
N TYR A 383 -20.24 7.48 0.46
CA TYR A 383 -20.85 8.68 1.02
C TYR A 383 -20.91 8.64 2.56
N VAL A 384 -20.16 7.74 3.21
CA VAL A 384 -20.28 7.44 4.65
C VAL A 384 -18.99 7.84 5.37
N PRO A 385 -19.06 8.64 6.44
CA PRO A 385 -17.87 8.98 7.22
C PRO A 385 -17.36 7.78 8.01
N ALA A 386 -16.13 7.86 8.49
CA ALA A 386 -15.51 6.75 9.21
C ALA A 386 -14.86 7.14 10.56
N LEU A 387 -14.81 6.18 11.47
CA LEU A 387 -13.99 6.22 12.66
C LEU A 387 -12.94 5.12 12.54
N ALA A 388 -11.70 5.50 12.25
CA ALA A 388 -10.60 4.57 12.08
C ALA A 388 -9.87 4.30 13.39
N VAL A 389 -9.64 3.02 13.68
CA VAL A 389 -8.88 2.53 14.83
C VAL A 389 -7.71 1.68 14.30
N PRO A 390 -6.58 2.31 13.95
CA PRO A 390 -5.40 1.60 13.44
C PRO A 390 -4.89 0.56 14.43
N ILE A 391 -4.52 -0.63 13.93
CA ILE A 391 -4.02 -1.73 14.77
C ILE A 391 -2.54 -2.00 14.51
N PHE A 392 -2.14 -2.06 13.23
CA PHE A 392 -0.75 -2.34 12.83
C PHE A 392 -0.47 -1.95 11.37
N GLY A 393 0.80 -1.92 10.98
CA GLY A 393 1.24 -1.80 9.60
C GLY A 393 0.97 -0.43 8.99
N ASP A 394 0.39 -0.42 7.80
CA ASP A 394 0.04 0.79 7.04
C ASP A 394 -1.16 1.56 7.61
N GLN A 395 -1.92 0.95 8.53
CA GLN A 395 -3.20 1.46 9.01
C GLN A 395 -3.09 2.84 9.66
N MET A 396 -2.01 3.11 10.39
CA MET A 396 -1.84 4.39 11.07
C MET A 396 -1.72 5.53 10.07
N ARG A 397 -0.97 5.33 8.97
CA ARG A 397 -0.86 6.32 7.89
C ARG A 397 -2.20 6.47 7.16
N ASN A 398 -2.84 5.35 6.80
CA ASN A 398 -4.08 5.38 6.03
C ASN A 398 -5.22 6.06 6.79
N ALA A 399 -5.31 5.86 8.11
CA ALA A 399 -6.30 6.54 8.94
C ALA A 399 -6.13 8.06 8.94
N ARG A 400 -4.89 8.58 8.87
CA ARG A 400 -4.62 10.01 8.71
C ARG A 400 -5.08 10.56 7.36
N LEU A 401 -5.25 9.74 6.33
CA LEU A 401 -5.89 10.18 5.08
C LEU A 401 -7.36 10.54 5.31
N LEU A 402 -8.08 9.78 6.15
CA LEU A 402 -9.48 10.07 6.46
C LEU A 402 -9.62 11.41 7.17
N GLU A 403 -8.71 11.72 8.10
CA GLU A 403 -8.66 13.02 8.78
C GLU A 403 -8.24 14.15 7.85
N ARG A 404 -7.24 13.91 6.99
CA ARG A 404 -6.76 14.89 6.01
C ARG A 404 -7.88 15.38 5.09
N HIS A 405 -8.74 14.47 4.65
CA HIS A 405 -9.92 14.79 3.84
C HIS A 405 -11.14 15.12 4.68
N GLU A 406 -11.01 15.08 6.00
CA GLU A 406 -12.06 15.39 6.95
C GLU A 406 -13.32 14.55 6.69
N ILE A 407 -13.12 13.29 6.27
CA ILE A 407 -14.17 12.27 6.03
C ILE A 407 -14.24 11.26 7.18
N GLY A 408 -13.47 11.48 8.24
CA GLY A 408 -13.46 10.65 9.41
C GLY A 408 -12.45 11.11 10.45
N LEU A 409 -12.37 10.33 11.52
CA LEU A 409 -11.43 10.54 12.62
C LEU A 409 -10.55 9.30 12.80
N ALA A 410 -9.27 9.49 13.13
CA ALA A 410 -8.37 8.42 13.53
C ALA A 410 -8.20 8.43 15.06
N VAL A 411 -8.36 7.28 15.71
CA VAL A 411 -8.21 7.16 17.16
C VAL A 411 -7.27 6.02 17.51
N GLU A 412 -6.58 6.17 18.64
CA GLU A 412 -5.68 5.15 19.19
C GLU A 412 -6.47 3.88 19.53
N LYS A 413 -5.86 2.71 19.33
CA LYS A 413 -6.45 1.41 19.65
C LYS A 413 -6.95 1.29 21.08
N ASP A 414 -6.29 1.92 22.04
CA ASP A 414 -6.70 1.90 23.45
C ASP A 414 -8.03 2.63 23.70
N THR A 415 -8.52 3.41 22.74
CA THR A 415 -9.90 3.94 22.78
C THR A 415 -10.93 2.82 22.85
N LEU A 416 -10.64 1.62 22.31
CA LEU A 416 -11.53 0.45 22.40
C LEU A 416 -11.58 -0.16 23.81
N ARG A 417 -10.70 0.26 24.74
CA ARG A 417 -10.71 -0.17 26.15
C ARG A 417 -11.42 0.83 27.08
N ASP A 418 -12.00 1.88 26.52
CA ASP A 418 -12.72 2.89 27.29
C ASP A 418 -14.04 3.18 26.58
N SER A 419 -15.12 2.57 27.09
CA SER A 419 -16.45 2.75 26.51
C SER A 419 -16.92 4.21 26.48
N LYS A 420 -16.51 5.05 27.43
CA LYS A 420 -16.88 6.47 27.43
C LYS A 420 -16.15 7.21 26.32
N LYS A 421 -14.83 7.05 26.22
CA LYS A 421 -14.02 7.66 25.15
C LYS A 421 -14.48 7.17 23.78
N PHE A 422 -14.76 5.88 23.62
CA PHE A 422 -15.23 5.34 22.34
C PHE A 422 -16.59 5.90 21.95
N ARG A 423 -17.53 5.97 22.91
CA ARG A 423 -18.85 6.61 22.73
C ARG A 423 -18.73 8.07 22.30
N GLU A 424 -17.87 8.84 22.97
CA GLU A 424 -17.61 10.25 22.64
C GLU A 424 -17.12 10.41 21.19
N LYS A 425 -16.18 9.56 20.75
CA LYS A 425 -15.66 9.59 19.38
C LYS A 425 -16.67 9.19 18.32
N ILE A 426 -17.55 8.24 18.61
CA ILE A 426 -18.69 7.91 17.72
C ILE A 426 -19.63 9.11 17.58
N LEU A 427 -19.98 9.77 18.70
CA LEU A 427 -20.84 10.95 18.66
C LEU A 427 -20.21 12.15 17.95
N GLU A 428 -18.90 12.35 18.11
CA GLU A 428 -18.16 13.40 17.42
C GLU A 428 -18.34 13.28 15.90
N VAL A 429 -18.18 12.08 15.35
CA VAL A 429 -18.34 11.87 13.90
C VAL A 429 -19.81 11.96 13.48
N LEU A 430 -20.73 11.40 14.26
CA LEU A 430 -22.17 11.38 13.93
C LEU A 430 -22.88 12.73 14.02
N ASN A 431 -22.38 13.65 14.86
CA ASN A 431 -23.02 14.94 15.12
C ASN A 431 -22.32 16.12 14.42
N ASN A 432 -21.23 15.86 13.70
CA ASN A 432 -20.51 16.87 12.95
C ASN A 432 -20.69 16.65 11.44
N ASP A 433 -21.60 17.44 10.85
CA ASP A 433 -21.98 17.33 9.43
C ASP A 433 -20.81 17.49 8.46
N LYS A 434 -19.72 18.13 8.90
CA LYS A 434 -18.47 18.26 8.13
C LYS A 434 -18.00 16.92 7.58
N TYR A 435 -18.03 15.87 8.39
CA TYR A 435 -17.56 14.54 7.97
C TYR A 435 -18.43 13.97 6.85
N LYS A 436 -19.75 14.11 6.94
CA LYS A 436 -20.69 13.65 5.90
C LYS A 436 -20.57 14.48 4.62
N ILE A 437 -20.53 15.81 4.74
CA ILE A 437 -20.40 16.74 3.60
C ILE A 437 -19.11 16.46 2.83
N ASN A 438 -17.98 16.32 3.53
CA ASN A 438 -16.70 16.03 2.89
C ASN A 438 -16.62 14.60 2.34
N SER A 439 -17.31 13.62 2.94
CA SER A 439 -17.42 12.26 2.38
C SER A 439 -18.10 12.31 1.01
N ILE A 440 -19.21 13.06 0.89
CA ILE A 440 -19.90 13.27 -0.40
C ILE A 440 -18.98 13.94 -1.41
N LYS A 441 -18.35 15.05 -1.02
CA LYS A 441 -17.44 15.80 -1.91
C LYS A 441 -16.27 14.96 -2.40
N THR A 442 -15.65 14.19 -1.51
CA THR A 442 -14.50 13.33 -1.82
C THR A 442 -14.90 12.20 -2.75
N ALA A 443 -16.03 11.54 -2.47
CA ALA A 443 -16.54 10.46 -3.32
C ALA A 443 -16.87 10.95 -4.73
N GLU A 444 -17.52 12.12 -4.86
CA GLU A 444 -17.80 12.71 -6.17
C GLU A 444 -16.51 13.04 -6.94
N MET A 445 -15.49 13.57 -6.27
CA MET A 445 -14.20 13.83 -6.91
C MET A 445 -13.52 12.54 -7.41
N LEU A 446 -13.54 11.48 -6.61
CA LEU A 446 -12.89 10.21 -6.93
C LEU A 446 -13.63 9.44 -8.03
N ARG A 447 -14.97 9.45 -8.01
CA ARG A 447 -15.82 8.79 -9.02
C ARG A 447 -15.79 9.49 -10.37
N ASN A 448 -15.61 10.81 -10.38
CA ASN A 448 -15.60 11.64 -11.59
C ASN A 448 -14.18 12.05 -12.03
N ARG A 449 -13.15 11.28 -11.67
CA ARG A 449 -11.77 11.55 -12.11
C ARG A 449 -11.66 11.54 -13.66
N PRO A 450 -10.82 12.40 -14.27
CA PRO A 450 -10.80 12.56 -15.73
C PRO A 450 -10.45 11.30 -16.53
N ILE A 451 -9.53 10.47 -16.03
CA ILE A 451 -9.16 9.19 -16.64
C ILE A 451 -9.29 8.13 -15.57
N SER A 452 -10.08 7.08 -15.78
CA SER A 452 -10.31 6.04 -14.79
C SER A 452 -9.03 5.26 -14.42
N SER A 453 -8.98 4.69 -13.22
CA SER A 453 -7.82 3.89 -12.79
C SER A 453 -7.69 2.61 -13.63
N GLU A 454 -8.82 2.06 -14.04
CA GLU A 454 -8.95 0.90 -14.91
C GLU A 454 -8.34 1.17 -16.29
N GLU A 455 -8.68 2.31 -16.89
CA GLU A 455 -8.15 2.72 -18.19
C GLU A 455 -6.65 3.00 -18.12
N LEU A 456 -6.18 3.67 -17.05
CA LEU A 456 -4.73 3.84 -16.84
C LEU A 456 -4.04 2.48 -16.79
N LEU A 457 -4.53 1.55 -15.99
CA LEU A 457 -3.91 0.24 -15.85
C LEU A 457 -3.80 -0.50 -17.18
N VAL A 458 -4.92 -0.66 -17.91
CA VAL A 458 -4.94 -1.43 -19.16
C VAL A 458 -4.01 -0.80 -20.19
N LYS A 459 -4.11 0.52 -20.43
CA LYS A 459 -3.28 1.20 -21.43
C LYS A 459 -1.78 1.11 -21.13
N HIS A 460 -1.38 1.20 -19.87
CA HIS A 460 0.03 1.09 -19.49
C HIS A 460 0.54 -0.35 -19.60
N VAL A 461 -0.28 -1.35 -19.29
CA VAL A 461 0.08 -2.76 -19.50
C VAL A 461 0.24 -3.05 -20.99
N GLU A 462 -0.70 -2.62 -21.83
CA GLU A 462 -0.61 -2.80 -23.29
C GLU A 462 0.61 -2.10 -23.88
N PHE A 463 0.92 -0.89 -23.39
CA PHE A 463 2.12 -0.16 -23.80
C PHE A 463 3.39 -0.91 -23.39
N ALA A 464 3.46 -1.43 -22.16
CA ALA A 464 4.58 -2.24 -21.70
C ALA A 464 4.74 -3.52 -22.52
N CYS A 465 3.66 -4.24 -22.81
CA CYS A 465 3.72 -5.44 -23.66
C CYS A 465 4.23 -5.13 -25.07
N ARG A 466 3.90 -3.94 -25.59
CA ARG A 466 4.30 -3.54 -26.95
C ARG A 466 5.74 -3.03 -27.05
N PHE A 467 6.28 -2.42 -25.99
CA PHE A 467 7.57 -1.72 -26.03
C PHE A 467 8.62 -2.23 -25.04
N GLY A 468 8.26 -3.16 -24.16
CA GLY A 468 9.14 -3.71 -23.15
C GLY A 468 9.62 -2.66 -22.14
N GLN A 469 10.87 -2.80 -21.72
CA GLN A 469 11.50 -1.90 -20.74
C GLN A 469 11.64 -0.47 -21.29
N LEU A 470 11.43 0.52 -20.40
CA LEU A 470 11.38 1.93 -20.76
C LEU A 470 12.49 2.74 -20.06
N PRO A 471 13.78 2.58 -20.42
CA PRO A 471 14.88 3.26 -19.75
C PRO A 471 14.85 4.78 -19.93
N ARG A 472 14.14 5.29 -20.96
CA ARG A 472 13.93 6.73 -21.16
C ARG A 472 13.07 7.39 -20.07
N LEU A 473 12.36 6.60 -19.26
CA LEU A 473 11.58 7.08 -18.12
C LEU A 473 12.36 7.00 -16.80
N ASP A 474 13.60 6.48 -16.83
CA ASP A 474 14.47 6.44 -15.66
C ASP A 474 15.03 7.83 -15.36
N LEU A 475 15.04 8.18 -14.07
CA LEU A 475 15.67 9.41 -13.62
C LEU A 475 17.18 9.22 -13.60
N ALA A 476 17.94 10.20 -14.11
CA ALA A 476 19.40 10.19 -14.05
C ALA A 476 19.93 10.10 -12.61
N SER A 477 19.16 10.63 -11.65
CA SER A 477 19.47 10.57 -10.22
C SER A 477 19.53 9.15 -9.65
N LYS A 478 19.05 8.12 -10.36
CA LYS A 478 19.19 6.73 -9.92
C LYS A 478 20.65 6.26 -9.87
N ASP A 479 21.50 6.85 -10.70
CA ASP A 479 22.92 6.49 -10.82
C ASP A 479 23.82 7.49 -10.04
N MET A 480 23.23 8.50 -9.40
CA MET A 480 23.94 9.54 -8.65
C MET A 480 24.18 9.14 -7.20
N GLY A 481 25.37 9.45 -6.69
CA GLY A 481 25.66 9.36 -5.25
C GLY A 481 25.07 10.53 -4.46
N VAL A 482 25.09 10.44 -3.13
CA VAL A 482 24.60 11.51 -2.23
C VAL A 482 25.31 12.85 -2.48
N ILE A 483 26.60 12.82 -2.81
CA ILE A 483 27.41 14.02 -3.06
C ILE A 483 26.87 14.78 -4.28
N GLU A 484 26.75 14.10 -5.41
CA GLU A 484 26.29 14.69 -6.68
C GLU A 484 24.82 15.09 -6.61
N TYR A 485 23.94 14.22 -6.08
CA TYR A 485 22.50 14.49 -6.01
C TYR A 485 22.18 15.79 -5.25
N TYR A 486 22.89 16.04 -4.14
CA TYR A 486 22.71 17.25 -3.33
C TYR A 486 23.68 18.38 -3.70
N ASN A 487 24.45 18.24 -4.78
CA ASN A 487 25.46 19.21 -5.25
C ASN A 487 26.48 19.58 -4.16
N LEU A 488 26.84 18.65 -3.28
CA LEU A 488 27.76 18.92 -2.16
C LEU A 488 29.18 19.17 -2.64
N ASP A 489 29.58 18.56 -3.76
CA ASP A 489 30.80 18.82 -4.50
C ASP A 489 30.88 20.24 -5.10
N ILE A 490 29.75 20.94 -5.21
CA ILE A 490 29.68 22.35 -5.63
C ILE A 490 29.54 23.27 -4.42
N ILE A 491 28.60 22.98 -3.53
CA ILE A 491 28.24 23.84 -2.39
C ILE A 491 29.38 23.92 -1.38
N VAL A 492 30.02 22.80 -1.04
CA VAL A 492 31.06 22.78 0.00
C VAL A 492 32.29 23.59 -0.44
N PRO A 493 32.88 23.39 -1.65
CA PRO A 493 33.98 24.24 -2.10
C PRO A 493 33.61 25.72 -2.20
N PHE A 494 32.40 26.06 -2.65
CA PHE A 494 31.91 27.43 -2.71
C PHE A 494 31.90 28.10 -1.32
N LEU A 495 31.31 27.44 -0.32
CA LEU A 495 31.28 27.96 1.05
C LEU A 495 32.67 28.10 1.67
N VAL A 496 33.58 27.17 1.37
CA VAL A 496 34.98 27.25 1.82
C VAL A 496 35.68 28.47 1.21
N ILE A 497 35.49 28.75 -0.08
CA ILE A 497 36.04 29.95 -0.74
C ILE A 497 35.48 31.22 -0.10
N CYS A 498 34.16 31.30 0.10
CA CYS A 498 33.54 32.45 0.79
C CYS A 498 34.11 32.66 2.19
N PHE A 499 34.29 31.57 2.96
CA PHE A 499 34.88 31.64 4.30
C PHE A 499 36.32 32.16 4.27
N ILE A 500 37.15 31.69 3.33
CA ILE A 500 38.54 32.15 3.16
C ILE A 500 38.58 33.65 2.83
N ILE A 501 37.70 34.12 1.94
CA ILE A 501 37.61 35.54 1.57
C ILE A 501 37.19 36.40 2.78
N ILE A 502 36.15 35.99 3.51
CA ILE A 502 35.68 36.70 4.71
C ILE A 502 36.80 36.75 5.77
N TYR A 503 37.47 35.62 6.01
CA TYR A 503 38.61 35.55 6.92
C TYR A 503 39.75 36.49 6.51
N ALA A 504 40.09 36.53 5.22
CA ALA A 504 41.12 37.43 4.69
C ALA A 504 40.74 38.90 4.89
N ILE A 505 39.48 39.28 4.60
CA ILE A 505 38.97 40.64 4.83
C ILE A 505 39.06 41.01 6.31
N ILE A 506 38.60 40.14 7.21
CA ILE A 506 38.69 40.37 8.66
C ILE A 506 40.15 40.55 9.09
N LYS A 507 41.06 39.71 8.60
CA LYS A 507 42.50 39.85 8.89
C LYS A 507 43.06 41.16 8.38
N ILE A 508 42.71 41.60 7.18
CA ILE A 508 43.14 42.88 6.62
C ILE A 508 42.60 44.03 7.48
N VAL A 509 41.31 44.03 7.79
CA VAL A 509 40.67 45.07 8.63
C VAL A 509 41.30 45.12 10.02
N CYS A 510 41.46 43.98 10.71
CA CYS A 510 42.13 43.92 12.01
C CYS A 510 43.58 44.42 11.94
N THR A 511 44.30 44.13 10.86
CA THR A 511 45.68 44.61 10.63
C THR A 511 45.73 46.12 10.40
N VAL A 512 44.78 46.66 9.65
CA VAL A 512 44.65 48.10 9.43
C VAL A 512 44.31 48.80 10.74
N ILE A 513 43.30 48.30 11.48
CA ILE A 513 42.90 48.85 12.78
C ILE A 513 44.07 48.80 13.79
N SER A 514 44.80 47.69 13.88
CA SER A 514 45.93 47.57 14.82
C SER A 514 47.10 48.52 14.50
N LYS A 515 47.24 48.92 13.22
CA LYS A 515 48.19 49.96 12.79
C LYS A 515 47.67 51.39 13.02
N CYS A 516 46.35 51.59 12.99
CA CYS A 516 45.71 52.90 13.21
C CYS A 516 45.44 53.22 14.69
N LEU A 517 45.45 52.21 15.58
CA LEU A 517 45.37 52.44 17.03
C LEU A 517 46.72 52.96 17.55
N PRO A 518 46.75 54.09 18.29
CA PRO A 518 48.00 54.61 18.83
C PRO A 518 48.61 53.59 19.79
N ARG A 519 49.88 53.23 19.58
CA ARG A 519 50.68 52.52 20.59
C ARG A 519 50.60 53.36 21.87
N LYS A 520 50.05 52.80 22.96
CA LYS A 520 50.19 53.41 24.29
C LYS A 520 51.69 53.56 24.56
N ILE A 521 52.19 54.79 24.47
CA ILE A 521 53.52 55.14 24.95
C ILE A 521 53.45 54.92 26.47
N LYS A 522 54.17 53.91 26.97
CA LYS A 522 54.44 53.82 28.41
C LYS A 522 55.20 55.09 28.79
N LYS A 523 54.60 55.92 29.63
CA LYS A 523 55.33 56.97 30.34
C LYS A 523 56.09 56.28 31.47
N ASP A 524 57.41 56.37 31.44
CA ASP A 524 58.31 55.96 32.52
C ASP A 524 58.10 56.79 33.79
#